data_AF-A0A829WS35-F1
#
_entry.id   AF-A0A829WS35-F1
#
_cell.length_a   1.000
_cell.length_b   1.000
_cell.length_c   1.000
_cell.angle_alpha   90.00
_cell.angle_beta   90.00
_cell.angle_gamma   90.00
#
_symmetry.space_group_name_H-M   'P 1'
#
loop_
_entity.id
_entity.type
_entity.pdbx_description
1 polymer ?
#
loop_
_entity_poly.entity_id
_entity_poly.type
_entity_poly.pdbx_seq_one_letter_code
_entity_poly.pdbx_strand_id
1 'polypeptide(L)' 'MTDIPIGNAQSIIADAVEMAGGQRALARLRGIAQSDISQSLNNGPHDARNRVLNGLGYFVATVEVIRPMKGQNR' A
#
# COMPACT_ATOMS: atom_id res chain seq x y z
N MET A 1 14.36 11.47 1.10
CA MET A 1 13.20 10.57 1.26
C MET A 1 13.04 9.82 -0.05
N THR A 2 13.13 8.50 -0.04
CA THR A 2 12.93 7.66 -1.22
C THR A 2 11.48 7.24 -1.27
N ASP A 3 10.67 7.95 -2.05
CA ASP A 3 9.27 7.61 -2.23
C ASP A 3 9.15 6.31 -3.02
N ILE A 4 8.31 5.39 -2.54
CA ILE A 4 8.07 4.11 -3.20
C ILE A 4 6.83 4.26 -4.09
N PRO A 5 6.91 3.90 -5.40
CA PRO A 5 5.74 3.94 -6.28
C PRO A 5 4.60 3.09 -5.72
N ILE A 6 3.37 3.60 -5.78
CA ILE A 6 2.19 2.88 -5.26
C ILE A 6 1.90 1.57 -6.00
N GLY A 7 2.43 1.41 -7.22
CA GLY A 7 2.40 0.15 -7.96
C GLY A 7 3.16 -0.99 -7.25
N ASN A 8 4.13 -0.66 -6.39
CA ASN A 8 4.91 -1.62 -5.62
C ASN A 8 4.31 -1.91 -4.23
N ALA A 9 3.15 -1.34 -3.90
CA ALA A 9 2.52 -1.54 -2.61
C ALA A 9 2.19 -3.02 -2.33
N GLN A 10 1.77 -3.76 -3.35
CA GLN A 10 1.42 -5.17 -3.20
C GLN A 10 2.64 -6.03 -2.87
N SER A 11 3.79 -5.78 -3.49
CA SER A 11 5.03 -6.51 -3.20
C SER A 11 5.53 -6.23 -1.78
N ILE A 12 5.46 -4.97 -1.31
CA ILE A 12 5.79 -4.62 0.08
C ILE A 12 4.94 -5.42 1.08
N ILE A 13 3.63 -5.54 0.81
CA ILE A 13 2.72 -6.28 1.68
C ILE A 13 3.00 -7.79 1.61
N ALA A 14 3.32 -8.31 0.41
CA ALA A 14 3.68 -9.72 0.24
C ALA A 14 4.96 -10.07 1.02
N ASP A 15 6.00 -9.25 0.91
CA ASP A 15 7.26 -9.43 1.63
C ASP A 15 7.02 -9.38 3.15
N ALA A 16 6.23 -8.43 3.63
CA ALA A 16 5.88 -8.34 5.06
C ALA A 16 5.11 -9.58 5.55
N VAL A 17 4.24 -10.14 4.72
CA VAL A 17 3.51 -11.39 5.01
C VAL A 17 4.46 -12.58 5.08
N GLU A 18 5.41 -12.68 4.15
CA GLU A 18 6.41 -13.74 4.14
C GLU A 18 7.33 -13.66 5.37
N MET A 19 7.85 -12.48 5.68
CA MET A 19 8.68 -12.23 6.86
C MET A 19 7.96 -12.54 8.18
N ALA A 20 6.65 -12.30 8.25
CA ALA A 20 5.86 -12.62 9.43
C ALA A 20 5.53 -14.12 9.54
N GLY A 21 5.73 -14.92 8.49
CA GLY A 21 5.31 -16.33 8.45
C GLY A 21 3.83 -16.54 8.08
N GLY A 22 3.24 -15.59 7.35
CA GLY A 22 1.89 -15.66 6.81
C GLY A 22 0.95 -14.55 7.28
N GLN A 23 -0.20 -14.42 6.61
CA GLN A 23 -1.14 -13.32 6.82
C GLN A 23 -1.67 -13.27 8.26
N ARG A 24 -1.94 -14.43 8.87
CA ARG A 24 -2.41 -14.54 10.25
C ARG A 24 -1.36 -14.09 11.26
N ALA A 25 -0.09 -14.39 11.00
CA ALA A 25 1.00 -13.99 11.86
C ALA A 25 1.24 -12.48 11.76
N LEU A 26 1.22 -11.93 10.54
CA LEU A 26 1.31 -10.48 10.32
C LEU A 26 0.15 -9.73 11.01
N ALA A 27 -1.07 -10.24 10.88
CA ALA A 27 -2.26 -9.67 11.52
C ALA A 27 -2.09 -9.53 13.03
N ARG A 28 -1.57 -10.58 13.69
CA ARG A 28 -1.29 -10.55 15.13
C ARG A 28 -0.14 -9.62 15.49
N LEU A 29 0.92 -9.63 14.70
CA LEU A 29 2.13 -8.83 14.95
C LEU A 29 1.87 -7.32 14.87
N ARG A 30 1.03 -6.90 13.93
CA ARG A 30 0.78 -5.48 13.64
C ARG A 30 -0.61 -4.99 14.06
N GLY A 31 -1.45 -5.87 14.60
CA GLY A 31 -2.83 -5.52 14.96
C GLY A 31 -3.71 -5.16 13.75
N ILE A 32 -3.38 -5.71 12.57
CA ILE A 32 -4.09 -5.44 11.31
C ILE A 32 -5.09 -6.57 11.06
N ALA A 33 -6.26 -6.27 10.52
CA ALA A 33 -7.23 -7.30 10.15
C ALA A 33 -6.66 -8.21 9.04
N GLN A 34 -6.77 -9.54 9.24
CA GLN A 34 -6.34 -10.50 8.21
C GLN A 34 -7.09 -10.30 6.88
N SER A 35 -8.37 -9.89 6.95
CA SER A 35 -9.17 -9.55 5.78
C SER A 35 -8.58 -8.39 4.99
N ASP A 36 -8.08 -7.35 5.65
CA ASP A 36 -7.44 -6.21 4.98
C ASP A 36 -6.14 -6.62 4.29
N ILE A 37 -5.34 -7.48 4.94
CA ILE A 37 -4.13 -8.05 4.32
C ILE A 37 -4.48 -8.88 3.09
N SER A 38 -5.48 -9.76 3.20
CA SER A 38 -5.96 -10.58 2.08
C SER A 38 -6.48 -9.73 0.92
N GLN A 39 -7.29 -8.71 1.20
CA GLN A 39 -7.77 -7.78 0.17
C GLN A 39 -6.62 -7.04 -0.49
N SER A 40 -5.63 -6.58 0.28
CA SER A 40 -4.48 -5.86 -0.26
C SER A 40 -3.62 -6.70 -1.20
N LEU A 41 -3.52 -8.01 -0.96
CA LEU A 41 -2.80 -8.96 -1.82
C LEU A 41 -3.58 -9.38 -3.06
N ASN A 42 -4.91 -9.21 -3.07
CA ASN A 42 -5.79 -9.64 -4.16
C ASN A 42 -6.34 -8.46 -4.97
N ASN A 43 -5.62 -7.33 -5.03
CA ASN A 43 -6.07 -6.11 -5.72
C ASN A 43 -7.42 -5.58 -5.24
N GLY A 44 -7.74 -5.79 -3.95
CA GLY A 44 -8.91 -5.24 -3.30
C GLY A 44 -8.86 -3.71 -3.10
N PRO A 45 -9.83 -3.16 -2.37
CA PRO A 45 -10.02 -1.72 -2.21
C PRO A 45 -8.74 -1.00 -1.75
N HIS A 46 -8.54 0.22 -2.25
CA HIS A 46 -7.41 1.07 -1.85
C HIS A 46 -7.37 1.33 -0.34
N ASP A 47 -8.53 1.42 0.31
CA ASP A 47 -8.62 1.64 1.76
C ASP A 47 -8.00 0.50 2.57
N ALA A 48 -8.25 -0.76 2.19
CA ALA A 48 -7.66 -1.91 2.86
C ALA A 48 -6.13 -1.89 2.75
N ARG A 49 -5.62 -1.57 1.55
CA ARG A 49 -4.19 -1.43 1.29
C ARG A 49 -3.56 -0.32 2.12
N ASN A 50 -4.22 0.83 2.19
CA ASN A 50 -3.76 1.96 2.98
C ASN A 50 -3.71 1.62 4.47
N ARG A 51 -4.73 0.91 5.00
CA ARG A 51 -4.71 0.44 6.41
C ARG A 51 -3.54 -0.50 6.67
N VAL A 52 -3.27 -1.45 5.77
CA VAL A 52 -2.13 -2.37 5.91
C VAL A 52 -0.81 -1.61 5.87
N LEU A 53 -0.61 -0.73 4.88
CA LEU A 53 0.61 0.06 4.73
C LEU A 53 0.86 0.98 5.95
N ASN A 54 -0.18 1.64 6.45
CA ASN A 54 -0.10 2.42 7.68
C ASN A 54 0.32 1.56 8.88
N GLY A 55 -0.25 0.36 9.02
CA GLY A 55 0.14 -0.59 10.08
C GLY A 55 1.56 -1.16 9.92
N LEU A 56 2.12 -1.11 8.71
CA LEU A 56 3.52 -1.42 8.43
C LEU A 56 4.46 -0.22 8.65
N GLY A 57 3.93 0.97 8.96
CA GLY A 57 4.69 2.19 9.19
C GLY A 57 4.92 3.05 7.94
N TYR A 58 4.26 2.73 6.83
CA TYR A 58 4.29 3.57 5.62
C TYR A 58 3.18 4.60 5.67
N PHE A 59 3.48 5.82 5.21
CA PHE A 59 2.46 6.82 4.93
C PHE A 59 2.16 6.83 3.44
N VAL A 60 0.89 6.64 3.07
CA VAL A 60 0.44 6.72 1.67
C VAL A 60 0.01 8.14 1.37
N ALA A 61 0.83 8.86 0.59
CA ALA A 61 0.51 10.19 0.07
C ALA A 61 0.00 10.08 -1.37
N THR A 62 -1.18 10.62 -1.64
CA THR A 62 -1.68 10.79 -3.01
C THR A 62 -1.24 12.17 -3.50
N VAL A 63 -0.43 12.21 -4.56
CA VAL A 63 -0.02 13.48 -5.18
C VAL A 63 -0.96 13.77 -6.36
N GLU A 64 -1.82 14.77 -6.20
CA GLU A 64 -2.59 15.33 -7.32
C GLU A 64 -1.73 16.35 -8.06
N VAL A 65 -1.57 16.17 -9.37
CA VAL A 65 -0.77 17.07 -10.22
C VAL A 65 -1.61 17.62 -11.37
N ILE A 66 -1.58 18.95 -11.54
CA ILE A 66 -2.09 19.62 -12.73
C ILE A 66 -0.95 19.67 -13.75
N ARG A 67 -1.15 19.03 -14.91
CA ARG A 67 -0.21 19.11 -16.02
C ARG A 67 -0.81 19.93 -17.15
N PRO A 68 -0.12 20.95 -17.67
CA PRO A 68 -0.59 21.67 -18.85
C PRO A 68 -0.64 20.71 -20.03
N MET A 69 -1.71 20.78 -20.82
CA MET A 69 -1.77 20.03 -22.07
C MET A 69 -0.74 20.63 -23.03
N LYS A 70 0.08 19.76 -23.64
CA LYS A 70 1.13 20.17 -24.57
C LYS A 70 0.54 21.10 -25.63
N GLY A 71 0.97 22.37 -25.65
CA GLY A 71 0.50 23.39 -26.61
C GLY A 71 -0.48 24.44 -26.09
N GLN A 72 -0.92 24.39 -24.83
CA GLN A 72 -1.81 25.42 -24.25
C GLN A 72 -1.10 26.68 -23.72
N ASN A 73 0.22 26.71 -23.68
CA ASN A 73 1.01 27.92 -23.41
C ASN A 73 1.49 28.52 -24.73
N ARG A 74 0.62 29.26 -25.40
CA ARG A 74 1.01 30.25 -26.41
C ARG A 74 0.04 31.41 -26.41
#